data_AF-A0A9P7HLA4-F1
#
_entry.id   AF-A0A9P7HLA4-F1
#
_cell.length_a   1.000
_cell.length_b   1.000
_cell.length_c   1.000
_cell.angle_alpha   90.00
_cell.angle_beta   90.00
_cell.angle_gamma   90.00
#
_symmetry.space_group_name_H-M   'P 1'
#
loop_
_entity.id
_entity.type
_entity.pdbx_description
1 polymer ?
#
loop_
_entity_poly.entity_id
_entity_poly.type
_entity_poly.pdbx_seq_one_letter_code
_entity_poly.pdbx_strand_id
1 'polypeptide(L)'
;MGRVIIDADGSGDGCGFLVGSLQSLNLAGALNADGNDSMASTSGDDQEAQEASGSQNEEVEDSDRLTDDQAMLTVSTVNCFSIERKVWCYAEIENLTDIQWNTQAFSNLVIDEAEKRLLVGFVGATKNGQLQNFDDFVHGKGKGLVMRLCGPPGTGKTFTAESVSETLKRPLYRLDTSDLVMDPNKLEGNLKTALDRCARWDATLLLDEADVFLEKRTSSNLAQNEMTTIFLRLLEYYKGVMILTTNRYPAIDPAFESRIDLSFVFQDLEPASRGKIWYNFLIRENKALAEDSNAIAKLASMPLNGRQIKSAVKTARILAASENLPLAVDHLQTVVFMRMKALKMLE
;
A
#
# COMPACT_ATOMS: atom_id res chain seq x y z
N MET A 1 -6.46 -15.13 -2.97
CA MET A 1 -6.09 -14.82 -1.58
C MET A 1 -5.60 -13.37 -1.37
N GLY A 2 -5.64 -12.51 -2.40
CA GLY A 2 -5.12 -11.15 -2.29
C GLY A 2 -3.59 -11.16 -2.13
N ARG A 3 -3.02 -10.05 -1.66
CA ARG A 3 -1.60 -10.00 -1.26
C ARG A 3 -1.40 -10.67 0.10
N VAL A 4 -0.36 -11.50 0.20
CA VAL A 4 -0.01 -12.22 1.42
C VAL A 4 1.40 -11.87 1.87
N ILE A 5 1.66 -11.98 3.18
CA ILE A 5 2.99 -11.88 3.76
C ILE A 5 3.37 -13.26 4.27
N ILE A 6 4.49 -13.79 3.80
CA ILE A 6 5.05 -15.04 4.31
C ILE A 6 5.77 -14.70 5.61
N ASP A 7 5.33 -15.30 6.71
CA ASP A 7 5.88 -15.04 8.03
C ASP A 7 5.85 -16.32 8.87
N ALA A 8 7.01 -16.95 9.00
CA ALA A 8 7.15 -18.24 9.67
C ALA A 8 6.95 -18.16 11.20
N ASP A 9 7.27 -17.03 11.84
CA ASP A 9 7.16 -16.90 13.32
C ASP A 9 5.95 -16.07 13.77
N GLY A 10 5.05 -15.70 12.87
CA GLY A 10 3.94 -14.79 13.19
C GLY A 10 2.65 -15.48 13.67
N SER A 11 2.46 -16.76 13.35
CA SER A 11 1.39 -17.56 13.93
C SER A 11 1.81 -18.03 15.32
N GLY A 12 1.16 -17.55 16.37
CA GLY A 12 1.34 -18.06 17.74
C GLY A 12 1.00 -19.55 17.93
N ASP A 13 0.74 -20.30 16.85
CA ASP A 13 0.55 -21.74 16.84
C ASP A 13 1.91 -22.45 16.77
N GLY A 14 2.59 -22.52 17.93
CA GLY A 14 3.30 -23.69 18.45
C GLY A 14 4.34 -24.48 17.63
N CYS A 15 4.64 -24.17 16.36
CA CYS A 15 5.70 -24.85 15.62
C CYS A 15 6.98 -24.00 15.62
N GLY A 16 7.67 -24.03 16.75
CA GLY A 16 9.04 -23.54 16.87
C GLY A 16 10.01 -24.47 16.15
N PHE A 17 10.27 -24.21 14.88
CA PHE A 17 11.53 -24.57 14.23
C PHE A 17 12.04 -23.35 13.48
N LEU A 18 13.05 -22.70 14.06
CA LEU A 18 13.83 -21.63 13.45
C LEU A 18 14.47 -22.14 12.16
N VAL A 19 13.92 -21.77 11.01
CA VAL A 19 14.70 -21.69 9.77
C VAL A 19 15.06 -20.21 9.64
N GLY A 20 16.35 -19.93 9.63
CA GLY A 20 16.88 -18.57 9.57
C GLY A 20 16.34 -17.75 8.40
N SER A 21 16.62 -16.45 8.43
CA SER A 21 16.22 -15.44 7.43
C SER A 21 16.18 -16.00 6.00
N LEU A 22 14.98 -16.31 5.50
CA LEU A 22 14.80 -16.70 4.11
C LEU A 22 15.03 -15.47 3.22
N GLN A 23 16.21 -15.39 2.62
CA GLN A 23 16.44 -14.50 1.48
C GLN A 23 15.57 -14.97 0.30
N SER A 24 15.20 -14.03 -0.56
CA SER A 24 14.26 -14.23 -1.66
C SER A 24 14.61 -15.45 -2.51
N LEU A 25 13.78 -16.49 -2.45
CA LEU A 25 13.84 -17.64 -3.36
C LEU A 25 13.56 -17.14 -4.78
N ASN A 26 14.59 -17.14 -5.63
CA ASN A 26 14.47 -16.77 -7.04
C ASN A 26 13.83 -17.93 -7.82
N LEU A 27 12.51 -17.95 -7.88
CA LEU A 27 11.71 -19.04 -8.48
C LEU A 27 11.88 -19.18 -10.01
N ALA A 28 12.52 -18.20 -10.67
CA ALA A 28 12.66 -18.18 -12.13
C ALA A 28 13.65 -19.22 -12.69
N GLY A 29 14.57 -19.74 -11.87
CA GLY A 29 15.56 -20.74 -12.30
C GLY A 29 15.03 -22.17 -12.39
N ALA A 30 13.96 -22.50 -11.64
CA ALA A 30 13.46 -23.87 -11.52
C ALA A 30 12.67 -24.36 -12.76
N LEU A 31 12.29 -23.47 -13.69
CA LEU A 31 11.47 -23.84 -14.85
C LEU A 31 12.28 -24.06 -16.15
N ASN A 32 13.61 -23.85 -16.14
CA ASN A 32 14.42 -23.85 -17.36
C ASN A 32 15.51 -24.94 -17.44
N ALA A 33 15.46 -25.95 -16.57
CA ALA A 33 16.42 -27.06 -16.59
C ALA A 33 15.79 -28.34 -17.15
N ASP A 34 15.18 -28.27 -18.34
CA ASP A 34 14.87 -29.44 -19.15
C ASP A 34 15.65 -29.37 -20.46
N GLY A 35 16.67 -30.21 -20.56
CA GLY A 35 17.32 -30.56 -21.83
C GLY A 35 18.81 -30.24 -21.90
N ASN A 36 19.65 -31.14 -21.37
CA ASN A 36 20.73 -31.72 -22.19
C ASN A 36 21.36 -32.94 -21.50
N ASP A 37 20.83 -34.12 -21.76
CA ASP A 37 21.53 -35.39 -21.52
C ASP A 37 22.32 -35.75 -22.78
N SER A 38 23.65 -35.70 -22.72
CA SER A 38 24.48 -36.53 -23.61
C SER A 38 25.90 -36.80 -23.08
N MET A 39 26.13 -38.10 -22.88
CA MET A 39 27.35 -38.89 -23.10
C MET A 39 28.69 -38.52 -22.43
N ALA A 40 29.07 -39.43 -21.52
CA ALA A 40 30.42 -39.67 -21.05
C ALA A 40 31.37 -40.18 -22.16
N SER A 41 32.65 -39.80 -22.07
CA SER A 41 33.78 -40.67 -22.42
C SER A 41 35.06 -40.23 -21.69
N THR A 42 35.93 -41.21 -21.44
CA THR A 42 37.03 -41.25 -20.46
C THR A 42 38.41 -41.13 -21.14
N SER A 43 39.45 -40.80 -20.34
CA SER A 43 40.93 -40.89 -20.51
C SER A 43 41.60 -39.51 -20.46
N GLY A 44 42.73 -39.25 -19.78
CA GLY A 44 43.68 -40.01 -18.98
C GLY A 44 44.93 -39.13 -18.75
N ASP A 45 45.48 -39.17 -17.53
CA ASP A 45 46.85 -38.88 -17.06
C ASP A 45 47.52 -37.47 -17.17
N ASP A 46 47.84 -36.98 -15.96
CA ASP A 46 49.14 -36.48 -15.44
C ASP A 46 49.76 -35.07 -15.72
N GLN A 47 50.09 -34.45 -14.57
CA GLN A 47 51.23 -33.58 -14.19
C GLN A 47 51.16 -32.02 -14.23
N GLU A 48 51.13 -31.50 -12.98
CA GLU A 48 51.91 -30.43 -12.34
C GLU A 48 52.08 -29.01 -12.95
N ALA A 49 51.55 -28.05 -12.17
CA ALA A 49 52.13 -26.77 -11.70
C ALA A 49 52.55 -25.66 -12.70
N GLN A 50 51.85 -24.51 -12.66
CA GLN A 50 52.38 -23.21 -12.18
C GLN A 50 51.38 -22.04 -12.34
N GLU A 51 51.18 -21.35 -11.21
CA GLU A 51 51.05 -19.90 -10.99
C GLU A 51 50.25 -18.96 -11.94
N ALA A 52 49.24 -18.35 -11.29
CA ALA A 52 49.00 -16.91 -11.18
C ALA A 52 48.10 -16.17 -12.19
N SER A 53 47.20 -15.39 -11.56
CA SER A 53 46.42 -14.24 -12.05
C SER A 53 45.11 -14.55 -12.77
N GLY A 54 44.01 -14.24 -12.08
CA GLY A 54 42.67 -14.27 -12.65
C GLY A 54 41.64 -13.94 -11.58
N SER A 55 41.37 -12.64 -11.40
CA SER A 55 40.08 -12.06 -11.02
C SER A 55 39.15 -12.94 -10.18
N GLN A 56 39.08 -12.66 -8.87
CA GLN A 56 37.98 -13.10 -8.01
C GLN A 56 36.67 -12.47 -8.53
N ASN A 57 36.01 -13.16 -9.45
CA ASN A 57 34.57 -13.08 -9.56
C ASN A 57 34.05 -13.85 -8.34
N GLU A 58 33.57 -13.12 -7.33
CA GLU A 58 32.72 -13.69 -6.30
C GLU A 58 31.40 -14.10 -6.96
N GLU A 59 31.40 -15.28 -7.59
CA GLU A 59 30.18 -16.04 -7.81
C GLU A 59 29.67 -16.42 -6.42
N VAL A 60 28.60 -15.76 -6.00
CA VAL A 60 27.84 -16.15 -4.82
C VAL A 60 27.28 -17.54 -5.13
N GLU A 61 27.97 -18.59 -4.68
CA GLU A 61 27.48 -19.96 -4.75
C GLU A 61 26.09 -20.01 -4.10
N ASP A 62 25.12 -20.56 -4.84
CA ASP A 62 23.71 -20.78 -4.47
C ASP A 62 23.59 -21.88 -3.39
N SER A 63 24.36 -21.75 -2.31
CA SER A 63 24.53 -22.78 -1.26
C SER A 63 23.30 -22.98 -0.38
N ASP A 64 22.25 -22.19 -0.60
CA ASP A 64 20.97 -22.24 0.13
C ASP A 64 19.85 -22.97 -0.64
N ARG A 65 20.09 -23.44 -1.87
CA ARG A 65 19.07 -24.15 -2.64
C ARG A 65 18.97 -25.61 -2.19
N LEU A 66 17.80 -26.03 -1.71
CA LEU A 66 17.51 -27.43 -1.42
C LEU A 66 17.72 -28.28 -2.68
N THR A 67 18.33 -29.47 -2.49
CA THR A 67 18.36 -30.48 -3.55
C THR A 67 16.95 -31.00 -3.84
N ASP A 68 16.71 -31.55 -5.03
CA ASP A 68 15.36 -32.02 -5.43
C ASP A 68 14.83 -33.10 -4.46
N ASP A 69 15.70 -34.00 -4.00
CA ASP A 69 15.38 -35.02 -3.00
C ASP A 69 14.99 -34.41 -1.65
N GLN A 70 15.66 -33.33 -1.24
CA GLN A 70 15.31 -32.60 -0.02
C GLN A 70 14.00 -31.82 -0.19
N ALA A 71 13.77 -31.23 -1.36
CA ALA A 71 12.53 -30.53 -1.69
C ALA A 71 11.32 -31.48 -1.64
N MET A 72 11.48 -32.74 -2.08
CA MET A 72 10.43 -33.77 -1.96
C MET A 72 10.03 -34.08 -0.51
N LEU A 73 10.90 -33.82 0.47
CA LEU A 73 10.59 -34.01 1.89
C LEU A 73 9.91 -32.78 2.52
N THR A 74 9.81 -31.66 1.80
CA THR A 74 9.22 -30.42 2.32
C THR A 74 7.70 -30.39 2.16
N VAL A 75 7.05 -29.57 2.99
CA VAL A 75 5.62 -29.32 2.86
C VAL A 75 5.40 -28.33 1.71
N SER A 76 4.50 -28.65 0.78
CA SER A 76 4.15 -27.79 -0.37
C SER A 76 3.33 -26.54 -0.01
N THR A 77 3.15 -26.28 1.29
CA THR A 77 2.38 -25.15 1.79
C THR A 77 3.22 -24.34 2.76
N VAL A 78 3.00 -23.02 2.72
CA VAL A 78 3.65 -22.07 3.62
C VAL A 78 2.58 -21.30 4.39
N ASN A 79 2.86 -21.02 5.66
CA ASN A 79 2.01 -20.16 6.44
C ASN A 79 2.19 -18.69 6.02
N CYS A 80 1.08 -17.99 5.82
CA CYS A 80 1.09 -16.61 5.38
C CYS A 80 -0.07 -15.83 5.97
N PHE A 81 0.08 -14.51 6.00
CA PHE A 81 -0.96 -13.59 6.45
C PHE A 81 -1.59 -12.89 5.25
N SER A 82 -2.90 -13.05 5.05
CA SER A 82 -3.65 -12.30 4.04
C SER A 82 -3.87 -10.88 4.51
N ILE A 83 -3.24 -9.89 3.87
CA ILE A 83 -3.36 -8.47 4.24
C ILE A 83 -4.81 -7.98 4.06
N GLU A 84 -5.46 -8.40 2.97
CA GLU A 84 -6.82 -7.97 2.63
C GLU A 84 -7.86 -8.51 3.63
N ARG A 85 -7.72 -9.79 4.01
CA ARG A 85 -8.67 -10.45 4.92
C ARG A 85 -8.28 -10.34 6.40
N LYS A 86 -7.04 -9.96 6.68
CA LYS A 86 -6.42 -9.85 8.01
C LYS A 86 -6.43 -11.15 8.81
N VAL A 87 -6.25 -12.27 8.11
CA VAL A 87 -6.24 -13.62 8.70
C VAL A 87 -4.99 -14.39 8.30
N TRP A 88 -4.56 -15.30 9.17
CA TRP A 88 -3.56 -16.31 8.87
C TRP A 88 -4.17 -17.42 8.01
N CYS A 89 -3.41 -17.88 7.03
CA CYS A 89 -3.80 -18.97 6.13
C CYS A 89 -2.57 -19.71 5.59
N TYR A 90 -2.77 -20.95 5.18
CA TYR A 90 -1.78 -21.70 4.42
C TYR A 90 -1.99 -21.44 2.93
N ALA A 91 -0.89 -21.18 2.21
CA ALA A 91 -0.88 -21.04 0.76
C ALA A 91 0.00 -22.12 0.15
N GLU A 92 -0.43 -22.71 -0.95
CA GLU A 92 0.38 -23.61 -1.76
C GLU A 92 1.48 -22.82 -2.46
N ILE A 93 2.73 -23.29 -2.34
CA ILE A 93 3.91 -22.58 -2.86
C ILE A 93 3.79 -22.38 -4.38
N GLU A 94 3.25 -23.37 -5.11
CA GLU A 94 3.02 -23.30 -6.56
C GLU A 94 2.08 -22.17 -6.98
N ASN A 95 1.19 -21.74 -6.09
CA ASN A 95 0.21 -20.68 -6.34
C ASN A 95 0.70 -19.29 -5.91
N LEU A 96 1.90 -19.20 -5.34
CA LEU A 96 2.52 -17.93 -4.95
C LEU A 96 3.30 -17.35 -6.12
N THR A 97 3.12 -16.05 -6.33
CA THR A 97 3.83 -15.29 -7.36
C THR A 97 4.30 -13.97 -6.78
N ASP A 98 5.38 -13.43 -7.35
CA ASP A 98 5.87 -12.12 -6.96
C ASP A 98 4.82 -11.03 -7.17
N ILE A 99 4.78 -10.08 -6.23
CA ILE A 99 3.81 -8.99 -6.27
C ILE A 99 4.09 -8.10 -7.48
N GLN A 100 3.11 -7.97 -8.36
CA GLN A 100 3.08 -6.95 -9.40
C GLN A 100 2.69 -5.61 -8.81
N TRP A 101 3.68 -4.75 -8.58
CA TRP A 101 3.50 -3.41 -8.02
C TRP A 101 3.05 -2.41 -9.09
N ASN A 102 2.05 -1.59 -8.76
CA ASN A 102 1.50 -0.58 -9.67
C ASN A 102 2.12 0.79 -9.42
N THR A 103 3.34 1.00 -9.90
CA THR A 103 4.06 2.28 -9.78
C THR A 103 3.39 3.42 -10.57
N GLN A 104 2.57 3.12 -11.58
CA GLN A 104 1.80 4.12 -12.33
C GLN A 104 0.64 4.72 -11.52
N ALA A 105 0.25 4.13 -10.39
CA ALA A 105 -0.80 4.70 -9.55
C ALA A 105 -0.39 6.09 -9.04
N PHE A 106 0.88 6.28 -8.70
CA PHE A 106 1.39 7.54 -8.15
C PHE A 106 1.55 8.63 -9.20
N SER A 107 1.87 8.29 -10.46
CA SER A 107 1.88 9.26 -11.56
C SER A 107 0.48 9.82 -11.85
N ASN A 108 -0.57 9.02 -11.61
CA ASN A 108 -1.95 9.43 -11.83
C ASN A 108 -2.51 10.30 -10.68
N LEU A 109 -1.78 10.40 -9.57
CA LEU A 109 -2.17 11.25 -8.45
C LEU A 109 -1.97 12.73 -8.82
N VAL A 110 -3.06 13.48 -8.75
CA VAL A 110 -3.07 14.91 -9.11
C VAL A 110 -2.89 15.74 -7.84
N ILE A 111 -1.63 15.92 -7.46
CA ILE A 111 -1.16 16.79 -6.38
C ILE A 111 0.11 17.52 -6.85
N ASP A 112 0.57 18.53 -6.11
CA ASP A 112 1.77 19.28 -6.50
C ASP A 112 3.04 18.42 -6.45
N GLU A 113 4.00 18.69 -7.33
CA GLU A 113 5.23 17.89 -7.43
C GLU A 113 6.12 18.02 -6.19
N ALA A 114 6.11 19.16 -5.50
CA ALA A 114 6.82 19.31 -4.23
C ALA A 114 6.18 18.43 -3.14
N GLU A 115 4.85 18.38 -3.09
CA GLU A 115 4.10 17.51 -2.18
C GLU A 115 4.36 16.02 -2.48
N LYS A 116 4.38 15.62 -3.76
CA LYS A 116 4.75 14.25 -4.16
C LYS A 116 6.14 13.86 -3.67
N ARG A 117 7.11 14.75 -3.86
CA ARG A 117 8.49 14.50 -3.43
C ARG A 117 8.57 14.33 -1.92
N LEU A 118 7.86 15.17 -1.18
CA LEU A 118 7.80 15.09 0.27
C LEU A 118 7.15 13.78 0.74
N LEU A 119 6.03 13.37 0.12
CA LEU A 119 5.34 12.10 0.43
C LEU A 119 6.26 10.88 0.25
N VAL A 120 6.93 10.80 -0.90
CA VAL A 120 7.85 9.69 -1.21
C VAL A 120 9.06 9.71 -0.28
N GLY A 121 9.64 10.88 -0.02
CA GLY A 121 10.76 11.04 0.90
C GLY A 121 10.39 10.64 2.33
N PHE A 122 9.22 11.06 2.80
CA PHE A 122 8.73 10.77 4.16
C PHE A 122 8.50 9.28 4.36
N VAL A 123 7.73 8.63 3.48
CA VAL A 123 7.46 7.19 3.62
C VAL A 123 8.71 6.34 3.31
N GLY A 124 9.58 6.82 2.43
CA GLY A 124 10.83 6.15 2.04
C GLY A 124 11.98 6.27 3.05
N ALA A 125 11.93 7.24 3.97
CA ALA A 125 13.01 7.49 4.94
C ALA A 125 13.31 6.29 5.86
N THR A 126 12.30 5.44 6.11
CA THR A 126 12.45 4.21 6.91
C THR A 126 13.19 3.11 6.16
N LYS A 127 13.05 3.04 4.83
CA LYS A 127 13.63 1.98 4.00
C LYS A 127 15.17 2.03 3.92
N ASN A 128 15.73 3.23 4.07
CA ASN A 128 17.18 3.45 3.96
C ASN A 128 17.90 3.43 5.32
N GLY A 129 17.21 3.05 6.42
CA GLY A 129 17.77 3.08 7.77
C GLY A 129 18.10 4.48 8.30
N GLN A 130 17.76 5.54 7.56
CA GLN A 130 18.13 6.93 7.91
C GLN A 130 17.46 7.41 9.21
N LEU A 131 16.26 6.91 9.50
CA LEU A 131 15.58 7.20 10.76
C LEU A 131 16.22 6.53 11.98
N GLN A 132 17.06 5.51 11.81
CA GLN A 132 17.73 4.90 12.96
C GLN A 132 18.76 5.83 13.61
N ASN A 133 19.23 6.85 12.86
CA ASN A 133 20.21 7.82 13.34
C ASN A 133 19.58 9.06 14.01
N PHE A 134 18.26 9.15 14.06
CA PHE A 134 17.52 10.23 14.71
C PHE A 134 16.68 9.62 15.85
N ASP A 135 17.34 9.32 16.98
CA ASP A 135 16.68 8.85 18.21
C ASP A 135 16.40 10.07 19.10
N ASP A 136 15.22 10.12 19.71
CA ASP A 136 14.90 11.11 20.73
C ASP A 136 15.83 10.93 21.95
N PHE A 137 15.89 11.90 22.85
CA PHE A 137 16.69 11.83 24.08
C PHE A 137 16.38 10.60 24.95
N VAL A 138 15.22 9.99 24.73
CA VAL A 138 14.81 8.71 25.32
C VAL A 138 14.87 7.61 24.27
N HIS A 139 15.74 6.63 24.47
CA HIS A 139 15.91 5.49 23.57
C HIS A 139 14.59 4.82 23.20
N GLY A 140 14.33 4.75 21.89
CA GLY A 140 13.19 4.01 21.35
C GLY A 140 11.89 4.78 21.25
N LYS A 141 11.88 6.07 21.63
CA LYS A 141 10.77 7.00 21.35
C LYS A 141 11.03 7.78 20.06
N GLY A 142 9.96 8.18 19.37
CA GLY A 142 10.06 9.07 18.20
C GLY A 142 10.64 8.44 16.93
N LYS A 143 10.75 7.10 16.86
CA LYS A 143 11.24 6.39 15.65
C LYS A 143 10.13 6.11 14.61
N GLY A 144 8.89 6.36 14.97
CA GLY A 144 7.74 6.23 14.08
C GLY A 144 7.53 7.52 13.29
N LEU A 145 7.09 7.38 12.05
CA LEU A 145 6.69 8.50 11.21
C LEU A 145 5.17 8.50 11.05
N VAL A 146 4.51 9.55 11.50
CA VAL A 146 3.07 9.70 11.45
C VAL A 146 2.69 10.84 10.51
N MET A 147 1.97 10.50 9.45
CA MET A 147 1.44 11.45 8.49
C MET A 147 -0.08 11.50 8.56
N ARG A 148 -0.65 12.71 8.54
CA ARG A 148 -2.08 12.96 8.42
C ARG A 148 -2.43 13.44 7.02
N LEU A 149 -3.43 12.83 6.39
CA LEU A 149 -4.08 13.26 5.16
C LEU A 149 -5.49 13.74 5.50
N CYS A 150 -5.75 15.04 5.36
CA CYS A 150 -7.00 15.69 5.77
C CYS A 150 -7.67 16.37 4.58
N GLY A 151 -9.00 16.38 4.50
CA GLY A 151 -9.72 17.18 3.51
C GLY A 151 -11.09 16.60 3.13
N PRO A 152 -11.80 17.21 2.17
CA PRO A 152 -13.13 16.76 1.75
C PRO A 152 -13.16 15.31 1.25
N PRO A 153 -14.31 14.63 1.31
CA PRO A 153 -14.44 13.27 0.79
C PRO A 153 -14.23 13.24 -0.73
N GLY A 154 -13.46 12.24 -1.21
CA GLY A 154 -13.24 12.03 -2.65
C GLY A 154 -12.13 12.87 -3.28
N THR A 155 -11.27 13.52 -2.50
CA THR A 155 -10.08 14.27 -2.97
C THR A 155 -8.83 13.43 -3.16
N GLY A 156 -8.89 12.13 -2.84
CA GLY A 156 -7.78 11.20 -3.11
C GLY A 156 -6.92 10.81 -1.91
N LYS A 157 -7.26 11.21 -0.68
CA LYS A 157 -6.51 10.86 0.55
C LYS A 157 -6.09 9.39 0.65
N THR A 158 -7.06 8.47 0.63
CA THR A 158 -6.81 7.02 0.69
C THR A 158 -5.98 6.55 -0.51
N PHE A 159 -6.27 7.08 -1.71
CA PHE A 159 -5.54 6.75 -2.93
C PHE A 159 -4.08 7.22 -2.89
N THR A 160 -3.78 8.33 -2.20
CA THR A 160 -2.42 8.79 -1.94
C THR A 160 -1.64 7.77 -1.11
N ALA A 161 -2.22 7.26 -0.02
CA ALA A 161 -1.58 6.22 0.79
C ALA A 161 -1.30 4.95 -0.02
N GLU A 162 -2.29 4.49 -0.80
CA GLU A 162 -2.16 3.33 -1.68
C GLU A 162 -1.04 3.54 -2.71
N SER A 163 -1.09 4.63 -3.46
CA SER A 163 -0.11 4.91 -4.53
C SER A 163 1.32 5.10 -4.03
N VAL A 164 1.51 5.70 -2.86
CA VAL A 164 2.84 5.83 -2.24
C VAL A 164 3.37 4.45 -1.83
N SER A 165 2.52 3.59 -1.25
CA SER A 165 2.91 2.22 -0.87
C SER A 165 3.31 1.37 -2.09
N GLU A 166 2.58 1.50 -3.19
CA GLU A 166 2.90 0.83 -4.46
C GLU A 166 4.25 1.28 -5.02
N THR A 167 4.48 2.59 -5.03
CA THR A 167 5.71 3.19 -5.56
C THR A 167 6.93 2.76 -4.76
N LEU A 168 6.78 2.70 -3.44
CA LEU A 168 7.84 2.29 -2.53
C LEU A 168 7.94 0.78 -2.38
N LYS A 169 7.11 -0.02 -3.09
CA LYS A 169 7.05 -1.48 -2.98
C LYS A 169 6.97 -1.93 -1.52
N ARG A 170 6.05 -1.32 -0.78
CA ARG A 170 5.88 -1.52 0.65
C ARG A 170 4.47 -2.06 0.92
N PRO A 171 4.30 -3.12 1.72
CA PRO A 171 2.97 -3.61 2.07
C PRO A 171 2.14 -2.51 2.74
N LEU A 172 0.87 -2.39 2.36
CA LEU A 172 -0.07 -1.46 2.98
C LEU A 172 -1.02 -2.23 3.89
N TYR A 173 -0.88 -2.07 5.21
CA TYR A 173 -1.77 -2.65 6.18
C TYR A 173 -2.88 -1.64 6.49
N ARG A 174 -4.09 -1.89 5.99
CA ARG A 174 -5.23 -0.98 6.15
C ARG A 174 -6.06 -1.38 7.36
N LEU A 175 -6.32 -0.43 8.23
CA LEU A 175 -7.29 -0.50 9.31
C LEU A 175 -8.36 0.57 9.11
N ASP A 176 -9.60 0.20 9.34
CA ASP A 176 -10.73 1.11 9.45
C ASP A 176 -11.30 1.08 10.87
N THR A 177 -12.27 1.96 11.09
CA THR A 177 -12.97 2.08 12.37
C THR A 177 -13.68 0.79 12.80
N SER A 178 -14.09 -0.06 11.85
CA SER A 178 -14.77 -1.33 12.16
C SER A 178 -13.80 -2.41 12.66
N ASP A 179 -12.55 -2.42 12.16
CA ASP A 179 -11.51 -3.36 12.62
C ASP A 179 -11.08 -3.10 14.07
N LEU A 180 -11.06 -1.82 14.45
CA LEU A 180 -10.52 -1.41 15.74
C LEU A 180 -11.48 -1.68 16.90
N VAL A 181 -12.76 -1.87 16.63
CA VAL A 181 -13.85 -2.09 17.61
C VAL A 181 -13.98 -0.91 18.58
N MET A 182 -15.19 -0.38 18.76
CA MET A 182 -15.46 0.73 19.70
C MET A 182 -15.48 0.28 21.18
N ASP A 183 -14.55 -0.59 21.57
CA ASP A 183 -14.38 -1.11 22.93
C ASP A 183 -12.91 -0.92 23.34
N PRO A 184 -12.61 -0.05 24.32
CA PRO A 184 -11.25 0.23 24.76
C PRO A 184 -10.42 -1.03 25.08
N ASN A 185 -11.05 -2.06 25.65
CA ASN A 185 -10.35 -3.29 26.06
C ASN A 185 -9.83 -4.09 24.85
N LYS A 186 -10.59 -4.08 23.74
CA LYS A 186 -10.22 -4.80 22.51
C LYS A 186 -9.37 -3.94 21.59
N LEU A 187 -9.62 -2.63 21.59
CA LEU A 187 -8.88 -1.65 20.81
C LEU A 187 -7.38 -1.74 21.07
N GLU A 188 -6.96 -1.78 22.33
CA GLU A 188 -5.55 -1.84 22.69
C GLU A 188 -4.85 -3.07 22.10
N GLY A 189 -5.46 -4.25 22.26
CA GLY A 189 -4.90 -5.50 21.73
C GLY A 189 -4.85 -5.53 20.20
N ASN A 190 -5.92 -5.09 19.54
CA ASN A 190 -6.02 -5.06 18.08
C ASN A 190 -5.02 -4.07 17.47
N LEU A 191 -4.95 -2.86 18.01
CA LEU A 191 -4.04 -1.83 17.52
C LEU A 191 -2.59 -2.22 17.79
N LYS A 192 -2.26 -2.73 18.98
CA LYS A 192 -0.91 -3.21 19.28
C LYS A 192 -0.48 -4.32 18.32
N THR A 193 -1.34 -5.30 18.09
CA THR A 193 -1.07 -6.39 17.13
C THR A 193 -0.81 -5.85 15.72
N ALA A 194 -1.60 -4.86 15.27
CA ALA A 194 -1.40 -4.26 13.97
C ALA A 194 -0.09 -3.44 13.88
N LEU A 195 0.24 -2.67 14.92
CA LEU A 195 1.49 -1.91 15.00
C LEU A 195 2.70 -2.85 14.99
N ASP A 196 2.67 -3.92 15.78
CA ASP A 196 3.75 -4.91 15.85
C ASP A 196 3.95 -5.61 14.50
N ARG A 197 2.85 -6.01 13.84
CA ARG A 197 2.88 -6.55 12.47
C ARG A 197 3.47 -5.57 11.47
N CYS A 198 3.05 -4.30 11.49
CA CYS A 198 3.56 -3.30 10.56
C CYS A 198 5.05 -3.02 10.78
N ALA A 199 5.50 -2.96 12.03
CA ALA A 199 6.91 -2.82 12.35
C ALA A 199 7.72 -4.04 11.89
N ARG A 200 7.22 -5.26 12.11
CA ARG A 200 7.87 -6.52 11.73
C ARG A 200 8.01 -6.67 10.21
N TRP A 201 6.95 -6.35 9.47
CA TRP A 201 6.89 -6.56 8.02
C TRP A 201 7.39 -5.36 7.20
N ASP A 202 7.93 -4.33 7.87
CA ASP A 202 8.16 -3.02 7.28
C ASP A 202 6.95 -2.56 6.45
N ALA A 203 5.73 -2.72 6.97
CA ALA A 203 4.51 -2.29 6.29
C ALA A 203 4.19 -0.82 6.63
N THR A 204 3.47 -0.14 5.74
CA THR A 204 2.85 1.14 6.05
C THR A 204 1.47 0.87 6.66
N LEU A 205 1.24 1.37 7.87
CA LEU A 205 -0.09 1.32 8.49
C LEU A 205 -0.94 2.46 7.94
N LEU A 206 -2.10 2.14 7.35
CA LEU A 206 -3.11 3.11 6.96
C LEU A 206 -4.29 3.01 7.92
N LEU A 207 -4.57 4.07 8.68
CA LEU A 207 -5.80 4.23 9.44
C LEU A 207 -6.77 5.09 8.63
N ASP A 208 -7.76 4.47 8.01
CA ASP A 208 -8.75 5.17 7.19
C ASP A 208 -9.92 5.65 8.07
N GLU A 209 -10.36 6.89 7.86
CA GLU A 209 -11.45 7.52 8.62
C GLU A 209 -11.18 7.58 10.13
N ALA A 210 -9.96 8.01 10.49
CA ALA A 210 -9.48 8.12 11.86
C ALA A 210 -10.18 9.22 12.71
N ASP A 211 -11.27 9.81 12.20
CA ASP A 211 -11.99 10.94 12.81
C ASP A 211 -12.38 10.66 14.27
N VAL A 212 -12.79 9.43 14.58
CA VAL A 212 -13.26 9.04 15.91
C VAL A 212 -12.14 9.10 16.96
N PHE A 213 -10.90 8.80 16.57
CA PHE A 213 -9.74 8.82 17.47
C PHE A 213 -9.15 10.23 17.61
N LEU A 214 -9.26 11.03 16.55
CA LEU A 214 -8.66 12.35 16.43
C LEU A 214 -9.50 13.47 17.06
N GLU A 215 -10.79 13.23 17.29
CA GLU A 215 -11.71 14.23 17.83
C GLU A 215 -11.29 14.75 19.21
N LYS A 216 -11.51 16.05 19.47
CA LYS A 216 -11.22 16.65 20.77
C LYS A 216 -11.97 15.92 21.90
N ARG A 217 -11.24 15.70 23.00
CA ARG A 217 -11.82 15.15 24.22
C ARG A 217 -12.95 16.03 24.74
N THR A 218 -14.06 15.40 25.07
CA THR A 218 -15.23 16.06 25.67
C THR A 218 -15.57 15.39 26.99
N SER A 219 -16.04 16.17 27.97
CA SER A 219 -16.41 15.64 29.28
C SER A 219 -17.58 14.65 29.22
N SER A 220 -18.38 14.68 28.15
CA SER A 220 -19.52 13.79 27.93
C SER A 220 -19.14 12.40 27.40
N ASN A 221 -18.00 12.24 26.72
CA ASN A 221 -17.64 11.01 26.02
C ASN A 221 -16.42 10.31 26.64
N LEU A 222 -16.61 9.71 27.83
CA LEU A 222 -15.52 9.05 28.56
C LEU A 222 -14.85 7.92 27.77
N ALA A 223 -15.63 7.05 27.12
CA ALA A 223 -15.11 5.94 26.33
C ALA A 223 -14.26 6.40 25.14
N GLN A 224 -14.66 7.48 24.46
CA GLN A 224 -13.89 8.05 23.35
C GLN A 224 -12.56 8.63 23.85
N ASN A 225 -12.58 9.35 24.97
CA ASN A 225 -11.37 9.89 25.57
C ASN A 225 -10.38 8.80 25.99
N GLU A 226 -10.89 7.66 26.47
CA GLU A 226 -10.09 6.48 26.80
C GLU A 226 -9.44 5.89 25.54
N MET A 227 -10.21 5.71 24.45
CA MET A 227 -9.67 5.25 23.16
C MET A 227 -8.60 6.19 22.60
N THR A 228 -8.85 7.50 22.60
CA THR A 228 -7.89 8.56 22.22
C THR A 228 -6.61 8.46 23.07
N THR A 229 -6.73 8.17 24.37
CA THR A 229 -5.58 8.03 25.28
C THR A 229 -4.77 6.76 25.00
N ILE A 230 -5.43 5.62 24.80
CA ILE A 230 -4.79 4.35 24.42
C ILE A 230 -4.03 4.53 23.10
N PHE A 231 -4.66 5.17 22.11
CA PHE A 231 -4.07 5.40 20.80
C PHE A 231 -2.77 6.24 20.91
N LEU A 232 -2.82 7.39 21.59
CA LEU A 232 -1.64 8.26 21.80
C LEU A 232 -0.48 7.54 22.50
N ARG A 233 -0.78 6.69 23.49
CA ARG A 233 0.22 5.90 24.19
C ARG A 233 0.89 4.90 23.26
N LEU A 234 0.12 4.22 22.40
CA LEU A 234 0.65 3.23 21.47
C LEU A 234 1.47 3.89 20.34
N LEU A 235 1.09 5.08 19.88
CA LEU A 235 1.87 5.84 18.91
C LEU A 235 3.26 6.23 19.42
N GLU A 236 3.43 6.48 20.72
CA GLU A 236 4.69 6.93 21.30
C GLU A 236 5.87 5.99 21.06
N TYR A 237 5.57 4.69 21.00
CA TYR A 237 6.55 3.61 20.88
C TYR A 237 6.49 2.92 19.53
N TYR A 238 5.64 3.37 18.60
CA TYR A 238 5.54 2.78 17.29
C TYR A 238 6.81 3.08 16.47
N LYS A 239 7.34 2.04 15.81
CA LYS A 239 8.58 2.08 15.03
C LYS A 239 8.30 1.71 13.57
N GLY A 240 7.53 2.55 12.89
CA GLY A 240 7.17 2.34 11.49
C GLY A 240 6.51 3.57 10.88
N VAL A 241 6.00 3.43 9.66
CA VAL A 241 5.26 4.51 8.99
C VAL A 241 3.76 4.32 9.21
N MET A 242 3.09 5.39 9.58
CA MET A 242 1.64 5.47 9.73
C MET A 242 1.08 6.61 8.88
N ILE A 243 -0.01 6.33 8.17
CA ILE A 243 -0.80 7.29 7.43
C ILE A 243 -2.22 7.29 8.00
N LEU A 244 -2.65 8.44 8.48
CA LEU A 244 -4.00 8.67 8.99
C LEU A 244 -4.80 9.43 7.93
N THR A 245 -6.02 9.01 7.64
CA THR A 245 -6.95 9.81 6.82
C THR A 245 -8.08 10.37 7.67
N THR A 246 -8.46 11.61 7.42
CA THR A 246 -9.57 12.27 8.09
C THR A 246 -10.37 13.12 7.11
N ASN A 247 -11.69 13.15 7.28
CA ASN A 247 -12.57 14.01 6.50
C ASN A 247 -12.83 15.36 7.20
N ARG A 248 -12.43 15.50 8.47
CA ARG A 248 -12.75 16.66 9.31
C ARG A 248 -11.57 17.62 9.40
N TYR A 249 -11.79 18.86 8.99
CA TYR A 249 -10.76 19.90 8.99
C TYR A 249 -10.53 20.58 10.36
N PRO A 250 -11.55 20.86 11.19
CA PRO A 250 -11.33 21.53 12.48
C PRO A 250 -11.63 20.62 13.68
N ALA A 251 -10.74 20.70 14.68
CA ALA A 251 -10.82 20.12 16.03
C ALA A 251 -10.18 18.73 16.24
N ILE A 252 -8.88 18.62 15.93
CA ILE A 252 -8.04 17.56 16.48
C ILE A 252 -7.65 17.89 17.92
N ASP A 253 -7.50 16.87 18.76
CA ASP A 253 -6.87 16.96 20.07
C ASP A 253 -5.42 17.52 19.95
N PRO A 254 -5.05 18.58 20.66
CA PRO A 254 -3.68 19.13 20.62
C PRO A 254 -2.58 18.11 20.96
N ALA A 255 -2.87 17.09 21.78
CA ALA A 255 -1.92 16.02 22.09
C ALA A 255 -1.70 15.07 20.91
N PHE A 256 -2.65 14.99 19.98
CA PHE A 256 -2.48 14.27 18.72
C PHE A 256 -1.66 15.06 17.73
N GLU A 257 -1.88 16.37 17.64
CA GLU A 257 -1.11 17.23 16.73
C GLU A 257 0.39 17.19 17.05
N SER A 258 0.79 17.05 18.32
CA SER A 258 2.20 16.91 18.71
C SER A 258 2.85 15.57 18.35
N ARG A 259 2.06 14.59 17.89
CA ARG A 259 2.53 13.27 17.42
C ARG A 259 2.42 13.09 15.91
N ILE A 260 1.95 14.10 15.19
CA ILE A 260 1.87 14.11 13.73
C ILE A 260 3.09 14.86 13.21
N ASP A 261 3.99 14.17 12.52
CA ASP A 261 5.19 14.78 11.94
C ASP A 261 4.86 15.60 10.69
N LEU A 262 3.84 15.17 9.94
CA LEU A 262 3.48 15.81 8.68
C LEU A 262 1.97 15.77 8.44
N SER A 263 1.42 16.90 7.99
CA SER A 263 0.01 17.02 7.64
C SER A 263 -0.17 17.56 6.22
N PHE A 264 -0.88 16.80 5.39
CA PHE A 264 -1.34 17.22 4.08
C PHE A 264 -2.82 17.59 4.11
N VAL A 265 -3.13 18.78 3.62
CA VAL A 265 -4.48 19.31 3.52
C VAL A 265 -4.90 19.28 2.06
N PHE A 266 -5.82 18.37 1.74
CA PHE A 266 -6.49 18.30 0.45
C PHE A 266 -7.59 19.33 0.41
N GLN A 267 -7.55 20.18 -0.61
CA GLN A 267 -8.60 21.12 -0.93
C GLN A 267 -9.58 20.52 -1.94
N ASP A 268 -10.67 21.22 -2.19
CA ASP A 268 -11.57 20.87 -3.29
C ASP A 268 -10.84 20.93 -4.63
N LEU A 269 -11.22 20.02 -5.54
CA LEU A 269 -10.53 19.89 -6.82
C LEU A 269 -10.85 21.09 -7.71
N GLU A 270 -9.83 21.85 -8.10
CA GLU A 270 -9.96 22.90 -9.11
C GLU A 270 -10.30 22.34 -10.50
N PRO A 271 -10.88 23.13 -11.42
CA PRO A 271 -11.16 22.71 -12.78
C PRO A 271 -9.94 22.08 -13.49
N ALA A 272 -8.75 22.66 -13.32
CA ALA A 272 -7.53 22.12 -13.91
C ALA A 272 -7.21 20.70 -13.40
N SER A 273 -7.33 20.49 -12.08
CA SER A 273 -7.11 19.18 -11.45
C SER A 273 -8.18 18.17 -11.87
N ARG A 274 -9.45 18.58 -11.96
CA ARG A 274 -10.54 17.72 -12.47
C ARG A 274 -10.29 17.32 -13.93
N GLY A 275 -9.80 18.22 -14.77
CA GLY A 275 -9.42 17.92 -16.15
C GLY A 275 -8.36 16.83 -16.25
N LYS A 276 -7.31 16.91 -15.42
CA LYS A 276 -6.29 15.86 -15.32
C LYS A 276 -6.87 14.52 -14.86
N ILE A 277 -7.78 14.53 -13.88
CA ILE A 277 -8.43 13.31 -13.39
C ILE A 277 -9.30 12.68 -14.49
N TRP A 278 -10.08 13.49 -15.22
CA TRP A 278 -10.85 13.03 -16.38
C TRP A 278 -9.95 12.41 -17.44
N TYR A 279 -8.86 13.09 -17.81
CA TYR A 279 -7.87 12.58 -18.75
C TYR A 279 -7.33 11.21 -18.32
N ASN A 280 -6.90 11.07 -17.06
CA ASN A 280 -6.33 9.83 -16.53
C ASN A 280 -7.30 8.65 -16.57
N PHE A 281 -8.61 8.88 -16.39
CA PHE A 281 -9.61 7.83 -16.53
C PHE A 281 -9.96 7.53 -17.99
N LEU A 282 -9.99 8.54 -18.85
CA LEU A 282 -10.42 8.39 -20.24
C LEU A 282 -9.33 7.86 -21.16
N ILE A 283 -8.05 8.16 -20.90
CA ILE A 283 -6.93 7.73 -21.76
C ILE A 283 -6.84 6.20 -21.90
N ARG A 284 -7.33 5.47 -20.90
CA ARG A 284 -7.37 4.00 -20.88
C ARG A 284 -8.56 3.42 -21.64
N GLU A 285 -9.60 4.21 -21.89
CA GLU A 285 -10.87 3.76 -22.47
C GLU A 285 -11.04 4.27 -23.90
N ASN A 286 -10.80 5.57 -24.13
CA ASN A 286 -10.86 6.20 -25.44
C ASN A 286 -9.85 7.36 -25.52
N LYS A 287 -8.72 7.12 -26.19
CA LYS A 287 -7.65 8.10 -26.35
C LYS A 287 -8.10 9.36 -27.11
N ALA A 288 -8.91 9.21 -28.16
CA ALA A 288 -9.40 10.35 -28.94
C ALA A 288 -10.29 11.29 -28.09
N LEU A 289 -11.11 10.70 -27.21
CA LEU A 289 -11.92 11.47 -26.27
C LEU A 289 -11.07 12.14 -25.18
N ALA A 290 -10.02 11.48 -24.70
CA ALA A 290 -9.12 12.04 -23.70
C ALA A 290 -8.30 13.22 -24.25
N GLU A 291 -7.93 13.19 -25.53
CA GLU A 291 -7.16 14.24 -26.20
C GLU A 291 -8.02 15.43 -26.68
N ASP A 292 -9.36 15.30 -26.65
CA ASP A 292 -10.27 16.42 -26.94
C ASP A 292 -10.30 17.42 -25.78
N SER A 293 -9.47 18.45 -25.90
CA SER A 293 -9.37 19.56 -24.94
C SER A 293 -10.72 20.23 -24.66
N ASN A 294 -11.62 20.34 -25.64
CA ASN A 294 -12.92 20.99 -25.46
C ASN A 294 -13.87 20.10 -24.65
N ALA A 295 -13.87 18.79 -24.92
CA ALA A 295 -14.64 17.84 -24.14
C ALA A 295 -14.18 17.80 -22.67
N ILE A 296 -12.87 17.70 -22.44
CA ILE A 296 -12.28 17.69 -21.09
C ILE A 296 -12.59 18.99 -20.35
N ALA A 297 -12.46 20.15 -21.00
CA ALA A 297 -12.79 21.44 -20.39
C ALA A 297 -14.27 21.51 -19.94
N LYS A 298 -15.21 21.03 -20.76
CA LYS A 298 -16.65 20.95 -20.42
C LYS A 298 -16.92 20.02 -19.24
N LEU A 299 -16.21 18.89 -19.15
CA LEU A 299 -16.37 17.94 -18.04
C LEU A 299 -15.71 18.47 -16.75
N ALA A 300 -14.58 19.18 -16.89
CA ALA A 300 -13.82 19.78 -15.80
C ALA A 300 -14.53 20.97 -15.15
N SER A 301 -15.41 21.67 -15.87
CA SER A 301 -16.19 22.78 -15.30
C SER A 301 -17.24 22.29 -14.29
N MET A 302 -17.59 21.01 -14.29
CA MET A 302 -18.57 20.43 -13.37
C MET A 302 -17.92 20.18 -11.99
N PRO A 303 -18.55 20.61 -10.88
CA PRO A 303 -17.97 20.52 -9.52
C PRO A 303 -18.08 19.10 -8.96
N LEU A 304 -17.34 18.16 -9.55
CA LEU A 304 -17.30 16.76 -9.13
C LEU A 304 -16.00 16.43 -8.40
N ASN A 305 -16.10 15.60 -7.36
CA ASN A 305 -14.93 15.00 -6.71
C ASN A 305 -14.39 13.79 -7.50
N GLY A 306 -13.18 13.33 -7.19
CA GLY A 306 -12.53 12.24 -7.92
C GLY A 306 -13.31 10.91 -7.88
N ARG A 307 -13.98 10.62 -6.75
CA ARG A 307 -14.84 9.43 -6.61
C ARG A 307 -16.07 9.52 -7.53
N GLN A 308 -16.67 10.70 -7.63
CA GLN A 308 -17.80 10.96 -8.53
C GLN A 308 -17.39 10.87 -10.00
N ILE A 309 -16.22 11.40 -10.38
CA ILE A 309 -15.67 11.27 -11.74
C ILE A 309 -15.48 9.80 -12.12
N LYS A 310 -14.80 9.00 -11.28
CA LYS A 310 -14.64 7.55 -11.49
C LYS A 310 -15.97 6.85 -11.69
N SER A 311 -16.96 7.19 -10.84
CA SER A 311 -18.29 6.61 -10.90
C SER A 311 -19.04 7.02 -12.19
N ALA A 312 -18.89 8.27 -12.63
CA ALA A 312 -19.48 8.77 -13.86
C ALA A 312 -18.89 8.07 -15.11
N VAL A 313 -17.57 7.92 -15.19
CA VAL A 313 -16.91 7.16 -16.26
C VAL A 313 -17.42 5.71 -16.32
N LYS A 314 -17.52 5.05 -15.16
CA LYS A 314 -18.04 3.67 -15.08
C LYS A 314 -19.49 3.58 -15.59
N THR A 315 -20.37 4.48 -15.18
CA THR A 315 -21.77 4.47 -15.63
C THR A 315 -21.88 4.80 -17.12
N ALA A 316 -21.10 5.77 -17.62
CA ALA A 316 -21.11 6.13 -19.03
C ALA A 316 -20.59 4.99 -19.93
N ARG A 317 -19.61 4.22 -19.45
CA ARG A 317 -19.16 3.00 -20.12
C ARG A 317 -20.26 1.95 -20.23
N ILE A 318 -21.05 1.76 -19.17
CA ILE A 318 -22.20 0.84 -19.19
C ILE A 318 -23.24 1.31 -20.21
N LEU A 319 -23.53 2.62 -20.24
CA LEU A 319 -24.47 3.20 -21.20
C LEU A 319 -23.99 3.01 -22.66
N ALA A 320 -22.75 3.37 -22.96
CA ALA A 320 -22.17 3.21 -24.29
C ALA A 320 -22.17 1.73 -24.73
N ALA A 321 -21.82 0.81 -23.81
CA ALA A 321 -21.87 -0.62 -24.08
C ALA A 321 -23.30 -1.13 -24.36
N SER A 322 -24.32 -0.59 -23.68
CA SER A 322 -25.72 -0.95 -23.95
C SER A 322 -26.21 -0.50 -25.33
N GLU A 323 -25.60 0.56 -25.87
CA GLU A 323 -25.90 1.11 -27.20
C GLU A 323 -24.99 0.51 -28.29
N ASN A 324 -24.07 -0.39 -27.93
CA ASN A 324 -23.01 -0.92 -28.81
C ASN A 324 -22.16 0.18 -29.49
N LEU A 325 -21.97 1.30 -28.80
CA LEU A 325 -21.18 2.44 -29.27
C LEU A 325 -19.90 2.62 -28.43
N PRO A 326 -18.83 3.21 -29.00
CA PRO A 326 -17.68 3.61 -28.21
C PRO A 326 -18.05 4.74 -27.24
N LEU A 327 -17.30 4.84 -26.14
CA LEU A 327 -17.51 5.91 -25.15
C LEU A 327 -17.31 7.28 -25.79
N ALA A 328 -18.42 8.01 -25.95
CA ALA A 328 -18.48 9.40 -26.40
C ALA A 328 -18.78 10.41 -25.25
N VAL A 329 -18.53 11.69 -25.52
CA VAL A 329 -18.81 12.82 -24.61
C VAL A 329 -20.27 12.84 -24.15
N ASP A 330 -21.20 12.51 -25.05
CA ASP A 330 -22.64 12.61 -24.80
C ASP A 330 -23.10 11.66 -23.70
N HIS A 331 -22.54 10.44 -23.63
CA HIS A 331 -22.81 9.50 -22.54
C HIS A 331 -22.34 10.07 -21.20
N LEU A 332 -21.15 10.68 -21.16
CA LEU A 332 -20.61 11.30 -19.95
C LEU A 332 -21.46 12.48 -19.49
N GLN A 333 -21.84 13.36 -20.41
CA GLN A 333 -22.71 14.49 -20.11
C GLN A 333 -24.07 14.05 -19.60
N THR A 334 -24.65 13.00 -20.19
CA THR A 334 -25.94 12.44 -19.77
C THR A 334 -25.86 11.93 -18.33
N VAL A 335 -24.83 11.16 -18.00
CA VAL A 335 -24.61 10.62 -16.64
C VAL A 335 -24.37 11.74 -15.62
N VAL A 336 -23.54 12.72 -15.96
CA VAL A 336 -23.26 13.83 -15.04
C VAL A 336 -24.49 14.73 -14.86
N PHE A 337 -25.25 14.98 -15.92
CA PHE A 337 -26.50 15.74 -15.85
C PHE A 337 -27.52 15.06 -14.93
N MET A 338 -27.74 13.76 -15.08
CA MET A 338 -28.65 13.00 -14.20
C MET A 338 -28.21 13.06 -12.73
N ARG A 339 -26.89 12.98 -12.46
CA ARG A 339 -26.35 13.12 -11.10
C ARG A 339 -26.55 14.51 -10.52
N MET A 340 -26.25 15.55 -11.30
CA MET A 340 -26.47 16.93 -10.85
C MET A 340 -27.94 17.21 -10.59
N LYS A 341 -28.84 16.66 -11.40
CA LYS A 341 -30.29 16.73 -11.16
C LYS A 341 -30.67 16.08 -9.84
N ALA A 342 -30.13 14.90 -9.53
CA ALA A 342 -30.40 14.21 -8.26
C ALA A 342 -29.85 14.98 -7.05
N LEU A 343 -28.64 15.54 -7.14
CA LEU A 343 -28.04 16.37 -6.09
C LEU A 343 -28.88 17.61 -5.79
N LYS A 344 -29.34 18.31 -6.83
CA LYS A 344 -30.22 19.49 -6.69
C LYS A 344 -31.61 19.19 -6.10
N MET A 345 -32.02 17.93 -6.04
CA MET A 345 -33.28 17.53 -5.39
C MET A 345 -33.10 17.16 -3.92
N LEU A 346 -31.84 17.05 -3.45
CA LEU A 346 -31.50 16.77 -2.05
C LEU A 346 -31.16 18.04 -1.26
N GLU A 347 -30.85 19.13 -1.96
CA GLU A 347 -30.78 20.51 -1.43
C GLU A 347 -32.17 21.14 -1.40
#